data_AF-A0AA89C3U5-F1
#
_entry.id   AF-A0AA89C3U5-F1
#
_cell.length_a   1.000
_cell.length_b   1.000
_cell.length_c   1.000
_cell.angle_alpha   90.00
_cell.angle_beta   90.00
_cell.angle_gamma   90.00
#
_symmetry.space_group_name_H-M   'P 1'
#
loop_
_entity.id
_entity.type
_entity.pdbx_description
1 polymer ?
#
loop_
_entity_poly.entity_id
_entity_poly.type
_entity_poly.pdbx_seq_one_letter_code
_entity_poly.pdbx_strand_id
1 'polypeptide(L)'
;MNSLTCECNCSAPVNMTHEQLMERLEELRSILTIVKKDTLKSKLKLISVRDDRPSSTAIGALGIILITLVIALVVLIDSMNLLTFLQKRKIKEKKA
;
A
#
# COMPACT_ATOMS: atom_id res chain seq x y z
N MET A 1 17.20 0.27 -22.61
CA MET A 1 17.96 0.38 -21.34
C MET A 1 19.04 1.41 -21.59
N ASN A 2 18.78 2.68 -21.28
CA ASN A 2 19.67 3.76 -21.67
C ASN A 2 20.27 4.33 -20.39
N SER A 3 21.55 4.00 -20.17
CA SER A 3 22.33 4.48 -19.02
C SER A 3 22.67 5.96 -19.25
N LEU A 4 22.07 6.84 -18.46
CA LEU A 4 22.47 8.24 -18.39
C LEU A 4 23.67 8.32 -17.43
N THR A 5 24.88 8.31 -17.97
CA THR A 5 26.08 8.59 -17.18
C THR A 5 26.05 10.04 -16.72
N CYS A 6 25.95 10.28 -15.41
CA CYS A 6 26.16 11.60 -14.84
C CYS A 6 27.67 11.89 -14.83
N GLU A 7 28.09 12.87 -15.60
CA GLU A 7 29.38 13.50 -15.42
C GLU A 7 29.32 14.39 -14.18
N CYS A 8 29.96 13.96 -13.10
CA CYS A 8 30.22 14.83 -11.96
C CYS A 8 31.41 15.72 -12.29
N ASN A 9 31.14 16.99 -12.59
CA ASN A 9 32.18 17.99 -12.73
C ASN A 9 32.65 18.42 -11.34
N CYS A 10 33.62 17.71 -10.77
CA CYS A 10 34.24 18.09 -9.52
C CYS A 10 35.12 19.34 -9.77
N SER A 11 34.64 20.51 -9.36
CA SER A 11 35.43 21.75 -9.43
C SER A 11 36.73 21.65 -8.63
N ALA A 12 37.75 22.35 -9.10
CA ALA A 12 39.08 22.46 -8.51
C ALA A 12 39.06 22.76 -6.99
N PRO A 13 40.09 22.35 -6.23
CA PRO A 13 40.12 22.55 -4.78
C PRO A 13 39.96 24.02 -4.42
N VAL A 14 38.86 24.34 -3.75
CA VAL A 14 38.56 25.69 -3.30
C VAL A 14 39.30 25.92 -1.99
N ASN A 15 40.19 26.90 -1.96
CA ASN A 15 40.97 27.24 -0.77
C ASN A 15 40.09 28.08 0.18
N MET A 16 39.28 27.42 1.00
CA MET A 16 38.41 28.05 2.01
C MET A 16 39.04 27.97 3.40
N THR A 17 38.86 29.01 4.20
CA THR A 17 39.17 28.95 5.64
C THR A 17 38.17 28.05 6.38
N HIS A 18 38.55 27.53 7.55
CA HIS A 18 37.68 26.60 8.28
C HIS A 18 36.32 27.20 8.65
N GLU A 19 36.29 28.49 9.00
CA GLU A 19 35.05 29.20 9.35
C GLU A 19 34.11 29.33 8.15
N GLN A 20 34.65 29.71 6.98
CA GLN A 20 33.88 29.81 5.73
C GLN A 20 33.31 28.46 5.30
N LEU A 21 34.05 27.37 5.54
CA LEU A 21 33.56 26.02 5.25
C LEU A 21 32.39 25.63 6.16
N MET A 22 32.46 25.98 7.44
CA MET A 22 31.39 25.69 8.41
C MET A 22 30.12 26.48 8.09
N GLU A 23 30.26 27.76 7.76
CA GLU A 23 29.15 28.62 7.32
C GLU A 23 28.47 28.05 6.07
N ARG A 24 29.25 27.63 5.06
CA ARG A 24 28.73 26.98 3.85
C ARG A 24 28.01 25.66 4.14
N LEU A 25 28.54 24.84 5.05
CA LEU A 25 27.90 23.59 5.43
C LEU A 25 26.58 23.82 6.17
N GLU A 26 26.51 24.85 7.00
CA GLU A 26 25.28 25.22 7.71
C GLU A 26 24.23 25.78 6.76
N GLU A 27 24.63 26.65 5.83
CA GLU A 27 23.80 27.15 4.74
C GLU A 27 23.24 25.99 3.90
N LEU A 28 24.10 25.08 3.43
CA LEU A 28 23.68 23.92 2.65
C LEU A 28 22.76 22.99 3.45
N ARG A 29 23.06 22.73 4.73
CA ARG A 29 22.18 21.95 5.59
C ARG A 29 20.83 22.61 5.76
N SER A 30 20.76 23.92 5.90
CA SER A 30 19.49 24.64 6.02
C SER A 30 18.64 24.52 4.74
N ILE A 31 19.29 24.59 3.56
CA ILE A 31 18.63 24.46 2.25
C ILE A 31 18.18 23.01 2.00
N LEU A 32 19.00 22.03 2.38
CA LEU A 32 18.72 20.60 2.17
C LEU A 32 17.86 19.98 3.28
N THR A 33 17.65 20.67 4.41
CA THR A 33 16.77 20.19 5.48
C THR A 33 15.32 20.36 5.05
N ILE A 34 14.80 19.34 4.35
CA ILE A 34 13.40 19.30 3.95
C ILE A 34 12.57 18.93 5.18
N VAL A 35 11.59 19.76 5.49
CA VAL A 35 10.60 19.49 6.53
C VAL A 35 9.84 18.22 6.14
N LYS A 36 10.00 17.13 6.90
CA LYS A 36 9.47 15.79 6.54
C LYS A 36 7.97 15.79 6.21
N LYS A 37 7.17 16.63 6.88
CA LYS A 37 5.72 16.81 6.64
C LYS A 37 5.40 17.41 5.27
N ASP A 38 6.31 18.19 4.70
CA ASP A 38 6.08 18.91 3.45
C ASP A 38 6.58 18.15 2.21
N THR A 39 7.24 17.01 2.43
CA THR A 39 7.69 16.14 1.33
C THR A 39 6.49 15.60 0.53
N LEU A 40 6.67 15.51 -0.78
CA LEU A 40 5.70 14.88 -1.69
C LEU A 40 5.37 13.46 -1.22
N LYS A 41 6.36 12.70 -0.73
CA LYS A 41 6.18 11.34 -0.20
C LYS A 41 5.23 11.31 1.01
N SER A 42 5.37 12.24 1.95
CA SER A 42 4.48 12.34 3.12
C SER A 42 3.06 12.72 2.70
N LYS A 43 2.91 13.64 1.74
CA LYS A 43 1.60 14.01 1.19
C LYS A 43 0.95 12.84 0.44
N LEU A 44 1.72 12.16 -0.43
CA LEU A 44 1.30 10.99 -1.20
C LEU A 44 0.92 9.79 -0.33
N LYS A 45 1.52 9.65 0.86
CA LYS A 45 1.13 8.60 1.81
C LYS A 45 -0.30 8.79 2.34
N LEU A 46 -0.77 10.03 2.43
CA LEU A 46 -2.11 10.37 2.95
C LEU A 46 -3.18 10.36 1.86
N ILE A 47 -2.79 10.34 0.59
CA ILE A 47 -3.72 10.28 -0.54
C ILE A 47 -3.66 8.89 -1.18
N SER A 48 -4.80 8.21 -1.19
CA SER A 48 -4.96 7.00 -1.99
C SER A 48 -5.06 7.40 -3.46
N VAL A 49 -3.93 7.33 -4.16
CA VAL A 49 -3.89 7.46 -5.62
C VAL A 49 -4.18 6.10 -6.22
N ARG A 50 -4.94 6.06 -7.31
CA ARG A 50 -5.18 4.84 -8.08
C ARG A 50 -3.83 4.21 -8.44
N ASP A 51 -3.56 3.03 -7.89
CA ASP A 51 -2.35 2.26 -8.17
C ASP A 51 -2.69 1.13 -9.13
N ASP A 52 -2.49 1.37 -10.43
CA ASP A 52 -2.76 0.39 -11.49
C ASP A 52 -1.63 -0.65 -11.62
N ARG A 53 -0.68 -0.70 -10.67
CA ARG A 53 0.35 -1.74 -10.66
C ARG A 53 -0.31 -3.12 -10.50
N PRO A 54 0.02 -4.09 -11.38
CA PRO A 54 -0.63 -5.39 -11.38
C PRO A 54 -0.47 -6.16 -10.06
N SER A 55 0.63 -5.92 -9.32
CA SER A 55 0.85 -6.50 -8.00
C SER A 55 -0.15 -5.99 -6.95
N SER A 56 -0.50 -4.71 -6.98
CA SER A 56 -1.45 -4.11 -6.03
C SER A 56 -2.87 -4.64 -6.27
N THR A 57 -3.28 -4.68 -7.54
CA THR A 57 -4.58 -5.23 -7.94
C THR A 57 -4.71 -6.71 -7.62
N ALA A 58 -3.65 -7.51 -7.85
CA ALA A 58 -3.65 -8.93 -7.53
C ALA A 58 -3.83 -9.20 -6.03
N ILE A 59 -3.12 -8.44 -5.16
CA ILE A 59 -3.27 -8.56 -3.71
C ILE A 59 -4.69 -8.19 -3.26
N GLY A 60 -5.25 -7.12 -3.83
CA GLY A 60 -6.65 -6.74 -3.56
C GLY A 60 -7.65 -7.82 -3.95
N ALA A 61 -7.48 -8.42 -5.14
CA ALA A 61 -8.35 -9.49 -5.63
C ALA A 61 -8.28 -10.74 -4.74
N LEU A 62 -7.07 -11.16 -4.34
CA LEU A 62 -6.89 -12.29 -3.41
C LEU A 62 -7.61 -12.05 -2.08
N GLY A 63 -7.54 -10.84 -1.53
CA GLY A 63 -8.27 -10.48 -0.31
C GLY A 63 -9.78 -10.64 -0.46
N ILE A 64 -10.35 -10.16 -1.57
CA ILE A 64 -11.79 -10.28 -1.85
C ILE A 64 -12.20 -11.75 -1.95
N ILE A 65 -11.44 -12.57 -2.66
CA ILE A 65 -11.71 -14.01 -2.81
C ILE A 65 -11.72 -14.72 -1.45
N LEU A 66 -10.74 -14.44 -0.59
CA LEU A 66 -10.67 -15.06 0.73
C LEU A 66 -11.83 -14.67 1.64
N ILE A 67 -12.19 -13.38 1.67
CA ILE A 67 -13.31 -12.89 2.48
C ILE A 67 -14.63 -13.49 2.00
N THR A 68 -14.86 -13.48 0.69
CA THR A 68 -16.09 -14.03 0.10
C THR A 68 -16.21 -15.54 0.31
N LEU A 69 -15.10 -16.28 0.23
CA LEU A 69 -15.08 -17.72 0.50
C LEU A 69 -15.53 -18.04 1.92
N VAL A 70 -15.00 -17.33 2.92
CA VAL A 70 -15.35 -17.57 4.33
C VAL A 70 -16.83 -17.31 4.58
N ILE A 71 -17.37 -16.20 4.05
CA ILE A 71 -18.79 -15.87 4.17
C ILE A 71 -19.64 -16.93 3.48
N ALA A 72 -19.26 -17.35 2.27
CA ALA A 72 -19.99 -18.37 1.52
C ALA A 72 -20.05 -19.70 2.28
N LEU A 73 -18.98 -20.11 2.97
CA LEU A 73 -18.97 -21.33 3.77
C LEU A 73 -19.96 -21.28 4.94
N VAL A 74 -20.01 -20.16 5.66
CA VAL A 74 -20.97 -19.97 6.77
C VAL A 74 -22.40 -20.05 6.25
N VAL A 75 -22.70 -19.30 5.18
CA VAL A 75 -24.04 -19.31 4.55
C VAL A 75 -24.41 -20.70 4.05
N LEU A 76 -23.44 -21.45 3.50
CA LEU A 76 -23.68 -22.80 2.99
C LEU A 76 -24.07 -23.75 4.12
N ILE A 77 -23.35 -23.74 5.24
CA ILE A 77 -23.68 -24.57 6.41
C ILE A 77 -25.09 -24.25 6.93
N ASP A 78 -25.41 -22.96 7.08
CA ASP A 78 -26.73 -22.53 7.54
C ASP A 78 -27.84 -22.95 6.56
N SER A 79 -27.59 -22.81 5.26
CA SER A 79 -28.55 -23.20 4.23
C SER A 79 -28.81 -24.71 4.20
N MET A 80 -27.78 -25.54 4.41
CA MET A 80 -27.93 -27.00 4.51
C MET A 80 -28.77 -27.40 5.73
N ASN A 81 -28.51 -26.76 6.88
CA ASN A 81 -29.29 -27.00 8.09
C ASN A 81 -30.75 -26.58 7.91
N LEU A 82 -31.01 -25.45 7.26
CA LEU A 82 -32.37 -25.00 6.97
C LEU A 82 -33.09 -25.95 6.00
N LEU A 83 -32.42 -26.38 4.93
CA LEU A 83 -32.99 -27.31 3.95
C LEU A 83 -33.35 -28.65 4.59
N THR A 84 -32.47 -29.22 5.41
CA THR A 84 -32.74 -30.48 6.12
C THR A 84 -33.89 -30.33 7.11
N PHE A 85 -34.00 -29.20 7.81
CA PHE A 85 -35.13 -28.91 8.70
C PHE A 85 -36.46 -28.84 7.92
N LEU A 86 -36.48 -28.10 6.81
CA LEU A 86 -37.67 -27.97 5.97
C LEU A 86 -38.10 -29.29 5.33
N GLN A 87 -37.15 -30.11 4.88
CA GLN A 87 -37.43 -31.46 4.37
C GLN A 87 -38.06 -32.36 5.44
N LYS A 88 -37.49 -32.37 6.66
CA LYS A 88 -38.05 -33.13 7.79
C LYS A 88 -39.46 -32.66 8.15
N ARG A 89 -39.69 -31.34 8.15
CA ARG A 89 -41.03 -30.76 8.42
C ARG A 89 -42.06 -31.20 7.37
N LYS A 90 -41.72 -31.13 6.07
CA LYS A 90 -42.60 -31.62 5.01
C LYS A 90 -42.92 -33.11 5.10
N ILE A 91 -41.97 -33.94 5.50
CA ILE A 91 -42.20 -35.38 5.71
C ILE A 91 -43.12 -35.61 6.91
N LYS A 92 -42.98 -34.83 7.99
CA LYS A 92 -43.85 -34.92 9.17
C LYS A 92 -45.29 -34.52 8.84
N GLU A 93 -45.49 -33.44 8.09
CA GLU A 93 -46.80 -32.99 7.62
C GLU A 93 -47.48 -34.00 6.68
N LYS A 94 -46.73 -34.74 5.87
CA LYS A 94 -47.27 -35.82 5.02
C LYS A 94 -47.63 -37.12 5.77
N LYS A 95 -47.14 -37.30 7.00
CA LYS A 95 -47.38 -38.51 7.82
C LYS A 95 -48.47 -38.32 8.89
N ALA A 96 -48.91 -37.09 9.12
CA ALA A 96 -50.06 -36.76 9.97
C ALA A 96 -51.35 -36.79 9.14
#